data_AF-A0A2V5QPV1-F1
#
_entry.id   AF-A0A2V5QPV1-F1
#
_cell.length_a   1.000
_cell.length_b   1.000
_cell.length_c   1.000
_cell.angle_alpha   90.00
_cell.angle_beta   90.00
_cell.angle_gamma   90.00
#
_symmetry.space_group_name_H-M   'P 1'
#
loop_
_entity.id
_entity.type
_entity.pdbx_description
1 polymer ?
#
loop_
_entity_poly.entity_id
_entity_poly.type
_entity_poly.pdbx_seq_one_letter_code
_entity_poly.pdbx_strand_id
1 'polypeptide(L)' 'MEVREWVPAKIKTVLLPLGALEPHGVAPNGTDILAPLAIARNSAPGVNAMVAPVIAYGLTGILDAYPGSFTVPEESFRY' A
#
# COMPACT_ATOMS: atom_id res chain seq x y z
N MET A 1 -22.72 -0.75 8.14
CA MET A 1 -21.69 -0.71 9.22
C MET A 1 -20.78 0.44 8.90
N GLU A 2 -20.69 1.37 9.83
CA GLU A 2 -19.82 2.55 9.70
C GLU A 2 -18.44 2.24 10.30
N VAL A 3 -17.36 2.77 9.69
CA VAL A 3 -15.96 2.53 10.16
C VAL A 3 -15.80 2.91 11.64
N ARG A 4 -16.51 3.97 12.07
CA ARG A 4 -16.49 4.51 13.43
C ARG A 4 -17.03 3.54 14.50
N GLU A 5 -17.86 2.57 14.13
CA GLU A 5 -18.37 1.56 15.06
C GLU A 5 -17.29 0.54 15.45
N TRP A 6 -16.24 0.44 14.64
CA TRP A 6 -15.18 -0.56 14.78
C TRP A 6 -13.84 0.07 15.15
N VAL A 7 -13.45 1.17 14.50
CA VAL A 7 -12.20 1.90 14.81
C VAL A 7 -12.55 3.23 15.50
N PRO A 8 -12.02 3.54 16.69
CA PRO A 8 -11.08 2.73 17.49
C PRO A 8 -11.76 1.79 18.52
N ALA A 9 -13.08 1.67 18.49
CA ALA A 9 -13.87 1.05 19.57
C ALA A 9 -13.57 -0.45 19.81
N LYS A 10 -13.39 -1.23 18.74
CA LYS A 10 -13.13 -2.69 18.77
C LYS A 10 -11.77 -3.06 18.17
N ILE A 11 -11.32 -2.27 17.19
CA ILE A 11 -10.07 -2.43 16.46
C ILE A 11 -9.27 -1.15 16.65
N LYS A 12 -8.06 -1.27 17.19
CA LYS A 12 -7.16 -0.13 17.44
C LYS A 12 -6.01 -0.04 16.44
N THR A 13 -5.90 -1.02 15.55
CA THR A 13 -4.83 -1.13 14.57
C THR A 13 -5.40 -1.12 13.16
N VAL A 14 -4.84 -0.28 12.30
CA VAL A 14 -5.12 -0.27 10.87
C VAL A 14 -3.80 -0.47 10.12
N LEU A 15 -3.75 -1.49 9.27
CA LEU A 15 -2.65 -1.72 8.35
C LEU A 15 -2.92 -0.90 7.09
N LEU A 16 -1.99 -0.01 6.73
CA LEU A 16 -2.02 0.77 5.51
C LEU A 16 -0.99 0.20 4.53
N PRO A 17 -1.41 -0.56 3.51
CA PRO A 17 -0.49 -1.02 2.49
C PRO A 17 -0.03 0.16 1.64
N LEU A 18 1.28 0.33 1.52
CA LEU A 18 1.93 1.30 0.64
C LEU A 18 2.62 0.56 -0.48
N GLY A 19 2.50 1.08 -1.70
CA GLY A 19 3.20 0.54 -2.86
C GLY A 19 3.74 1.63 -3.78
N ALA A 20 4.31 1.17 -4.88
CA ALA A 20 4.74 1.98 -6.02
C ALA A 20 4.35 1.25 -7.31
N LEU A 21 4.10 2.02 -8.37
CA LEU A 21 3.94 1.47 -9.71
C LEU A 21 5.27 1.63 -10.44
N GLU A 22 6.07 0.56 -10.46
CA GLU A 22 7.42 0.58 -10.99
C GLU A 22 7.78 -0.73 -11.70
N PRO A 23 8.77 -0.75 -12.60
CA PRO A 23 9.03 -1.89 -13.46
C PRO A 23 9.76 -2.99 -12.71
N HIS A 24 9.24 -4.21 -12.80
CA HIS A 24 9.78 -5.40 -12.13
C HIS A 24 10.21 -6.48 -13.14
N GLY A 25 10.72 -6.06 -14.30
CA GLY A 25 11.18 -6.97 -15.36
C GLY A 25 10.05 -7.83 -15.92
N VAL A 26 10.08 -9.15 -15.64
CA VAL A 26 9.04 -10.10 -16.07
C VAL A 26 7.81 -10.12 -15.15
N ALA A 27 7.92 -9.53 -13.96
CA ALA A 27 6.82 -9.43 -13.01
C ALA A 27 5.96 -8.18 -13.25
N PRO A 28 4.72 -8.13 -12.72
CA PRO A 28 3.85 -6.98 -12.90
C PRO A 28 4.43 -5.71 -12.28
N ASN A 29 4.23 -4.54 -12.91
CA ASN A 29 4.67 -3.26 -12.34
C ASN A 29 4.01 -2.91 -11.00
N GLY A 30 2.90 -3.58 -10.65
CA GLY A 30 2.24 -3.44 -9.36
C GLY A 30 2.77 -4.38 -8.28
N THR A 31 3.98 -4.93 -8.42
CA THR A 31 4.53 -5.88 -7.44
C THR A 31 4.56 -5.29 -6.03
N ASP A 32 4.94 -4.02 -5.90
CA ASP A 32 4.96 -3.30 -4.62
C ASP A 32 3.56 -2.92 -4.11
N ILE A 33 2.52 -3.16 -4.88
CA ILE A 33 1.12 -3.03 -4.45
C ILE A 33 0.62 -4.40 -3.97
N LEU A 34 0.86 -5.44 -4.78
CA LEU A 34 0.33 -6.79 -4.57
C LEU A 34 0.94 -7.46 -3.35
N ALA A 35 2.27 -7.37 -3.18
CA ALA A 35 2.97 -8.02 -2.08
C ALA A 35 2.53 -7.49 -0.69
N PRO A 36 2.61 -6.18 -0.40
CA PRO A 36 2.20 -5.68 0.91
C PRO A 36 0.69 -5.81 1.17
N LEU A 37 -0.16 -5.72 0.15
CA LEU A 37 -1.60 -5.96 0.32
C LEU A 37 -1.89 -7.41 0.73
N ALA A 38 -1.21 -8.39 0.11
CA ALA A 38 -1.34 -9.79 0.49
C ALA A 38 -0.83 -10.05 1.91
N ILE A 39 0.32 -9.47 2.27
CA ILE A 39 0.89 -9.55 3.62
C ILE A 39 -0.08 -8.95 4.64
N ALA A 40 -0.63 -7.76 4.38
CA ALA A 40 -1.57 -7.09 5.28
C ALA A 40 -2.84 -7.93 5.50
N ARG A 41 -3.43 -8.48 4.43
CA ARG A 41 -4.62 -9.35 4.51
C ARG A 41 -4.36 -10.62 5.31
N ASN A 42 -3.21 -11.25 5.11
CA ASN A 42 -2.84 -12.46 5.85
C ASN A 42 -2.51 -12.18 7.32
N SER A 43 -1.94 -11.01 7.62
CA SER A 43 -1.52 -10.64 8.98
C SER A 43 -2.67 -10.09 9.83
N ALA A 44 -3.64 -9.41 9.21
CA ALA A 44 -4.72 -8.68 9.88
C ALA A 44 -5.49 -9.48 10.95
N PRO A 45 -5.88 -10.76 10.72
CA PRO A 45 -6.55 -11.55 11.75
C PRO A 45 -5.68 -11.80 12.99
N GLY A 46 -4.37 -12.03 12.79
CA GLY A 46 -3.42 -12.35 13.86
C GLY A 46 -3.10 -11.16 14.77
N VAL A 47 -3.33 -9.94 14.31
CA VAL A 47 -3.07 -8.70 15.06
C VAL A 47 -4.33 -7.90 15.37
N ASN A 48 -5.53 -8.45 15.13
CA ASN A 48 -6.82 -7.77 15.26
C ASN A 48 -6.82 -6.38 14.59
N ALA A 49 -6.43 -6.35 13.30
CA ALA A 49 -6.35 -5.12 12.53
C ALA A 49 -7.35 -5.08 11.37
N MET A 50 -7.71 -3.87 10.95
CA MET A 50 -8.32 -3.64 9.64
C MET A 50 -7.25 -3.33 8.59
N VAL A 51 -7.53 -3.70 7.33
CA VAL A 51 -6.69 -3.32 6.19
C VAL A 51 -7.34 -2.15 5.49
N ALA A 52 -6.65 -1.01 5.43
CA ALA A 52 -7.08 0.16 4.66
C ALA A 52 -6.92 -0.09 3.15
N PRO A 53 -7.56 0.72 2.29
CA PRO A 53 -7.24 0.74 0.86
C PRO A 53 -5.75 0.98 0.63
N VAL A 54 -5.19 0.35 -0.41
CA VAL A 54 -3.78 0.50 -0.77
C VAL A 54 -3.50 1.89 -1.33
N ILE A 55 -2.37 2.48 -0.96
CA ILE A 55 -1.79 3.63 -1.67
C ILE A 55 -0.91 3.06 -2.79
N ALA A 56 -1.44 3.12 -4.02
CA ALA A 56 -0.86 2.45 -5.17
C ALA A 56 0.34 3.17 -5.81
N TYR A 57 0.52 4.46 -5.51
CA TYR A 57 1.57 5.29 -6.12
C TYR A 57 2.50 5.83 -5.04
N GLY A 58 3.79 5.74 -5.31
CA GLY A 58 4.85 6.11 -4.38
C GLY A 58 6.05 6.67 -5.15
N LEU A 59 7.24 6.51 -4.57
CA LEU A 59 8.50 6.95 -5.17
C LEU A 59 9.16 5.77 -5.88
N THR A 60 9.36 5.89 -7.19
CA THR A 60 10.00 4.85 -8.03
C THR A 60 11.52 5.02 -8.11
N GLY A 61 12.05 6.15 -7.64
CA GLY A 61 13.49 6.42 -7.57
C GLY A 61 14.20 6.29 -8.91
N ILE A 62 15.23 5.43 -8.97
CA ILE A 62 16.01 5.21 -10.21
C ILE A 62 15.19 4.56 -11.33
N LEU A 63 14.06 3.93 -10.99
CA LEU A 63 13.23 3.22 -11.94
C LEU A 63 12.31 4.17 -12.73
N ASP A 64 12.22 5.45 -12.36
CA ASP A 64 11.42 6.45 -13.07
C ASP A 64 11.82 6.62 -14.55
N ALA A 65 13.08 6.32 -14.88
CA ALA A 65 13.59 6.37 -16.25
C ALA A 65 13.01 5.31 -17.19
N TYR A 66 12.28 4.32 -16.66
CA TYR A 66 11.77 3.19 -17.42
C TYR A 66 10.26 3.31 -17.70
N PRO A 67 9.78 2.83 -18.88
CA PRO A 67 8.35 2.88 -19.21
C PRO A 67 7.49 2.09 -18.22
N GLY A 68 6.31 2.65 -17.91
CA GLY A 68 5.36 2.05 -16.99
C GLY A 68 5.61 2.34 -15.51
N SER A 69 6.62 3.15 -15.19
CA SER A 69 6.80 3.80 -13.89
C SER A 69 5.83 4.96 -13.71
N PHE A 70 5.38 5.19 -12.47
CA PHE A 70 4.65 6.39 -12.08
C PHE A 70 5.10 6.87 -10.69
N THR A 71 5.97 7.88 -10.66
CA THR A 71 6.39 8.56 -9.43
C THR A 71 5.42 9.68 -9.07
N VAL A 72 5.04 9.76 -7.79
CA VAL A 72 4.41 10.96 -7.22
C VAL A 72 5.48 11.91 -6.68
N PRO A 73 5.25 13.24 -6.66
CA PRO A 73 6.16 14.16 -6.00
C PRO A 73 6.43 13.73 -4.55
N GLU A 74 7.68 13.80 -4.12
CA GLU A 74 8.08 13.43 -2.75
C GLU A 74 7.37 14.26 -1.69
N GLU A 75 7.10 15.54 -2.00
CA GLU A 75 6.23 16.39 -1.21
C GLU A 75 4.87 15.70 -0.98
N SER A 76 4.18 15.31 -2.05
CA SER A 76 2.85 14.66 -1.95
C SER A 76 2.86 13.33 -1.18
N PHE A 77 3.99 12.63 -1.10
CA PHE A 77 4.09 11.34 -0.41
C PHE A 77 4.38 11.47 1.10
N ARG A 78 4.95 12.59 1.56
CA ARG A 78 5.44 12.76 2.94
C ARG A 78 4.41 13.28 3.94
N TYR A 79 3.21 13.70 3.52
CA TYR A 79 2.23 14.39 4.37
C TYR A 79 0.97 13.58 4.66
#